data_AF-M5EHB1-F1
#
_entry.id   AF-M5EHB1-F1
#
_cell.length_a   1.000
_cell.length_b   1.000
_cell.length_c   1.000
_cell.angle_alpha   90.00
_cell.angle_beta   90.00
_cell.angle_gamma   90.00
#
_symmetry.space_group_name_H-M   'P 1'
#
loop_
_entity.id
_entity.type
_entity.pdbx_description
1 polymer ?
#
loop_
_entity_poly.entity_id
_entity_poly.type
_entity_poly.pdbx_seq_one_letter_code
_entity_poly.pdbx_strand_id
1 'polypeptide(L)'
;MAGVEKMSVAVTPQQAAVMREAVEAGEYATTSEIVREAMRDWLAKRELRHEDVRRLRQLWDEGKASGKPEPVDFDALRKEARLKLMEASPNGR
;
A
#
# COMPACT_ATOMS: atom_id res chain seq x y z
N MET A 1 -4.63 26.70 -20.71
CA MET A 1 -5.81 25.82 -20.46
C MET A 1 -5.70 24.47 -21.18
N ALA A 2 -4.51 24.00 -21.55
CA ALA A 2 -4.30 22.62 -21.98
C ALA A 2 -3.95 21.79 -20.74
N GLY A 3 -4.71 20.72 -20.44
CA GLY A 3 -4.35 19.77 -19.38
C GLY A 3 -5.44 19.39 -18.38
N VAL A 4 -6.68 19.85 -18.53
CA VAL A 4 -7.78 19.45 -17.62
C VAL A 4 -8.99 19.01 -18.44
N GLU A 5 -9.44 17.78 -18.22
CA GLU A 5 -10.65 17.22 -18.82
C GLU A 5 -11.82 17.36 -17.84
N LYS A 6 -12.98 17.85 -18.31
CA LYS A 6 -14.18 17.99 -17.48
C LYS A 6 -14.95 16.67 -17.48
N MET A 7 -15.21 16.15 -16.28
CA MET A 7 -16.03 14.97 -16.05
C MET A 7 -17.18 15.30 -15.11
N SER A 8 -18.37 14.79 -15.40
CA SER A 8 -19.52 14.88 -14.48
C SER A 8 -19.52 13.66 -13.58
N VAL A 9 -19.50 13.87 -12.26
CA VAL A 9 -19.49 12.82 -11.26
C VAL A 9 -20.59 13.07 -10.24
N ALA A 10 -21.27 12.00 -9.83
CA ALA A 10 -22.20 12.05 -8.71
C ALA A 10 -21.44 11.77 -7.41
N VAL A 11 -21.58 12.67 -6.45
CA VAL A 11 -21.12 12.48 -5.07
C VAL A 11 -22.32 12.41 -4.14
N THR A 12 -22.14 11.83 -2.96
CA THR A 12 -23.20 11.82 -1.94
C THR A 12 -23.52 13.25 -1.48
N PRO A 13 -24.75 13.53 -1.00
CA PRO A 13 -25.10 14.83 -0.44
C PRO A 13 -24.16 15.29 0.68
N GLN A 14 -23.71 14.35 1.51
CA GLN A 14 -22.77 14.59 2.61
C GLN A 14 -21.40 15.03 2.10
N GLN A 15 -20.85 14.33 1.10
CA GLN A 15 -19.59 14.73 0.46
C GLN A 15 -19.73 16.12 -0.17
N ALA A 16 -20.84 16.40 -0.86
CA ALA A 16 -21.06 17.70 -1.46
C ALA A 16 -21.12 18.84 -0.43
N ALA A 17 -21.70 18.60 0.76
CA ALA A 17 -21.73 19.56 1.85
C ALA A 17 -20.32 19.87 2.38
N VAL A 18 -19.56 18.82 2.73
CA VAL A 18 -18.18 18.95 3.23
C VAL A 18 -17.28 19.66 2.21
N MET A 19 -17.42 19.34 0.92
CA MET A 19 -16.65 19.99 -0.14
C MET A 19 -16.98 21.48 -0.30
N ARG A 20 -18.25 21.87 -0.08
CA ARG A 20 -18.65 23.29 -0.11
C ARG A 20 -18.10 24.03 1.10
N GLU A 21 -18.24 23.45 2.30
CA GLU A 21 -17.71 24.04 3.53
C GLU A 21 -16.20 24.28 3.45
N ALA A 22 -15.43 23.33 2.93
CA ALA A 22 -13.98 23.49 2.76
C ALA A 22 -13.61 24.62 1.77
N VAL A 23 -14.42 24.82 0.73
CA VAL A 23 -14.23 25.95 -0.20
C VAL A 23 -14.63 27.28 0.44
N GLU A 24 -15.75 27.31 1.17
CA GLU A 24 -16.22 28.50 1.90
C GLU A 24 -15.24 28.93 3.01
N ALA A 25 -14.59 27.97 3.67
CA ALA A 25 -13.53 28.20 4.65
C ALA A 25 -12.21 28.69 4.01
N GLY A 26 -12.09 28.64 2.68
CA GLY A 26 -10.89 29.04 1.95
C GLY A 26 -9.75 28.00 1.99
N GLU A 27 -10.02 26.77 2.42
CA GLU A 27 -9.04 25.67 2.39
C GLU A 27 -8.74 25.24 0.95
N TYR A 28 -9.73 25.38 0.06
CA TYR A 28 -9.62 25.07 -1.37
C TYR A 28 -10.24 26.19 -2.21
N ALA A 29 -9.67 26.47 -3.38
CA ALA A 29 -10.22 27.47 -4.29
C ALA A 29 -11.48 26.97 -5.01
N THR A 30 -11.56 25.66 -5.29
CA THR A 30 -12.70 25.04 -5.99
C THR A 30 -12.90 23.60 -5.56
N THR A 31 -14.12 23.08 -5.69
CA THR A 31 -14.43 21.66 -5.49
C THR A 31 -13.63 20.73 -6.42
N SER A 32 -13.31 21.19 -7.64
CA SER A 32 -12.46 20.45 -8.58
C SER A 32 -11.03 20.24 -8.07
N GLU A 33 -10.54 21.09 -7.16
CA GLU A 33 -9.22 20.93 -6.54
C GLU A 33 -9.21 19.78 -5.55
N ILE A 34 -10.24 19.72 -4.69
CA ILE A 34 -10.49 18.62 -3.76
C ILE A 34 -10.55 17.28 -4.52
N VAL A 35 -11.30 17.24 -5.63
CA VAL A 35 -11.40 16.02 -6.45
C VAL A 35 -10.03 15.62 -7.02
N ARG A 36 -9.22 16.57 -7.50
CA ARG A 36 -7.88 16.27 -8.01
C ARG A 36 -6.95 15.73 -6.92
N GLU A 37 -7.03 16.27 -5.70
CA GLU A 37 -6.28 15.76 -4.56
C GLU A 37 -6.69 14.34 -4.21
N ALA A 38 -7.99 14.11 -3.99
CA ALA A 38 -8.53 12.79 -3.69
C ALA A 38 -8.17 11.75 -4.77
N MET A 39 -8.16 12.15 -6.04
CA MET A 39 -7.74 11.28 -7.15
C MET A 39 -6.25 10.97 -7.14
N ARG A 40 -5.36 11.93 -6.79
CA ARG A 40 -3.93 11.67 -6.62
C ARG A 40 -3.68 10.66 -5.51
N ASP A 41 -4.34 10.84 -4.37
CA ASP A 41 -4.18 9.95 -3.22
C ASP A 41 -4.73 8.54 -3.53
N TRP A 42 -5.87 8.49 -4.21
CA TRP A 42 -6.43 7.22 -4.67
C TRP A 42 -5.52 6.50 -5.66
N LEU A 43 -4.90 7.21 -6.61
CA LEU A 43 -3.95 6.63 -7.56
C LEU A 43 -2.70 6.10 -6.86
N ALA A 44 -2.13 6.86 -5.92
CA ALA A 44 -0.98 6.41 -5.12
C ALA A 44 -1.31 5.15 -4.33
N LYS A 45 -2.46 5.14 -3.65
CA LYS A 45 -2.95 3.95 -2.91
C LYS A 45 -3.18 2.76 -3.84
N ARG A 46 -3.67 3.00 -5.06
CA ARG A 46 -3.90 1.95 -6.05
C ARG A 46 -2.59 1.35 -6.55
N GLU A 47 -1.56 2.17 -6.77
CA GLU A 47 -0.26 1.66 -7.19
C GLU A 47 0.40 0.82 -6.10
N LEU A 48 0.39 1.29 -4.84
CA LEU A 48 0.89 0.49 -3.71
C LEU A 48 0.19 -0.88 -3.61
N ARG A 49 -1.14 -0.91 -3.78
CA ARG A 49 -1.87 -2.18 -3.81
C ARG A 49 -1.41 -3.08 -4.96
N HIS A 50 -1.13 -2.52 -6.13
CA HIS A 50 -0.64 -3.30 -7.26
C HIS A 50 0.77 -3.85 -6.99
N GLU A 51 1.64 -3.05 -6.36
CA GLU A 51 2.96 -3.48 -5.92
C GLU A 51 2.87 -4.62 -4.91
N ASP A 52 2.00 -4.52 -3.90
CA ASP A 52 1.77 -5.58 -2.92
C ASP A 52 1.34 -6.88 -3.59
N VAL A 53 0.38 -6.82 -4.52
CA VAL A 53 -0.08 -8.00 -5.26
C VAL A 53 1.05 -8.61 -6.11
N ARG A 54 1.85 -7.76 -6.77
CA ARG A 54 3.03 -8.23 -7.52
C ARG A 54 4.04 -8.90 -6.58
N ARG A 55 4.30 -8.31 -5.41
CA ARG A 55 5.23 -8.85 -4.43
C ARG A 55 4.76 -10.18 -3.86
N LEU A 56 3.47 -10.31 -3.51
CA LEU A 56 2.89 -11.56 -3.03
C LEU A 56 2.96 -12.66 -4.09
N ARG A 57 2.69 -12.33 -5.36
CA ARG A 57 2.83 -13.28 -6.47
C ARG A 57 4.27 -13.74 -6.64
N GLN A 58 5.23 -12.81 -6.59
CA GLN A 58 6.64 -13.15 -6.66
C GLN A 58 7.06 -14.10 -5.52
N LEU A 59 6.69 -13.79 -4.27
CA LEU A 59 6.98 -14.64 -3.11
C LEU A 59 6.35 -16.04 -3.24
N TRP A 60 5.14 -16.11 -3.80
CA TRP A 60 4.50 -17.39 -4.11
C TRP A 60 5.29 -18.19 -5.14
N ASP A 61 5.66 -17.57 -6.26
CA ASP A 61 6.41 -18.23 -7.32
C ASP A 61 7.79 -18.70 -6.83
N GLU A 62 8.47 -17.88 -6.01
CA GLU A 62 9.70 -18.25 -5.30
C GLU A 62 9.49 -19.50 -4.42
N GLY A 63 8.41 -19.52 -3.63
CA GLY A 63 8.05 -20.68 -2.81
C GLY A 63 7.65 -21.92 -3.62
N LYS A 64 7.06 -21.75 -4.81
CA LYS A 64 6.75 -22.85 -5.72
C LYS A 64 8.00 -23.43 -6.38
N ALA A 65 9.01 -22.58 -6.62
CA ALA A 65 10.27 -22.97 -7.22
C ALA A 65 11.31 -23.48 -6.21
N SER A 66 11.09 -23.32 -4.89
CA SER A 66 12.07 -23.66 -3.84
C SER A 66 12.24 -25.15 -3.56
N GLY A 67 11.45 -26.02 -4.20
CA GLY A 67 11.58 -27.47 -4.11
C GLY A 67 10.31 -28.15 -3.59
N LYS A 68 10.47 -29.40 -3.14
CA LYS A 68 9.34 -30.19 -2.61
C LYS A 68 9.02 -29.69 -1.19
N PRO A 69 7.73 -29.46 -0.85
CA PRO A 69 7.35 -29.09 0.51
C PRO A 69 7.62 -30.25 1.48
N GLU A 70 8.14 -29.93 2.65
CA GLU A 70 8.44 -30.88 3.73
C GLU A 70 7.75 -30.45 5.03
N PRO A 71 7.42 -31.39 5.94
CA PRO A 71 6.88 -31.05 7.26
C PRO A 71 7.88 -30.22 8.08
N VAL A 72 7.36 -29.26 8.86
CA VAL A 72 8.19 -28.41 9.73
C VAL A 72 8.03 -28.83 11.19
N ASP A 73 9.14 -29.14 11.84
CA ASP A 73 9.23 -29.25 13.31
C ASP A 73 9.65 -27.91 13.89
N PHE A 74 8.74 -27.26 14.63
CA PHE A 74 8.97 -25.94 15.20
C PHE A 74 10.03 -25.92 16.31
N ASP A 75 10.21 -27.01 17.06
CA ASP A 75 11.22 -27.10 18.11
C ASP A 75 12.63 -27.21 17.51
N ALA A 76 12.77 -28.01 16.45
CA ALA A 76 14.00 -28.11 15.68
C ALA A 76 14.31 -26.77 14.97
N LEU A 77 13.33 -26.18 14.31
CA LEU A 77 13.47 -24.90 13.60
C LEU A 77 13.89 -23.77 14.55
N ARG A 78 13.33 -23.72 15.76
CA ARG A 78 13.70 -22.72 16.76
C ARG A 78 15.15 -22.87 17.22
N LYS A 79 15.62 -24.12 17.40
CA LYS A 79 17.02 -24.38 17.77
C LYS A 79 17.95 -23.94 16.65
N GLU A 80 17.64 -24.29 15.40
CA GLU A 80 18.40 -23.86 14.21
C GLU A 80 18.49 -22.33 14.10
N ALA A 81 17.36 -21.62 14.24
CA ALA A 81 17.33 -20.16 14.17
C ALA A 81 18.20 -19.49 15.25
N ARG A 82 18.25 -20.05 16.47
CA ARG A 82 19.12 -19.55 17.55
C ARG A 82 20.61 -19.76 17.25
N LEU A 83 20.97 -20.91 16.67
CA LEU A 83 22.34 -21.17 16.25
C LEU A 83 22.78 -20.17 15.17
N LYS A 84 21.94 -19.95 14.14
CA LYS A 84 22.19 -18.95 13.10
C LYS A 84 22.36 -17.53 13.67
N LEU A 85 21.59 -17.16 14.70
CA LEU A 85 21.72 -15.86 15.36
C LEU A 85 23.05 -15.71 16.12
N MET A 86 23.49 -16.78 16.80
CA MET A 86 24.78 -16.80 17.51
C MET A 86 25.95 -16.70 16.54
N GLU A 87 25.87 -17.40 15.40
CA GLU A 87 26.87 -17.33 14.33
C GLU A 87 26.91 -15.96 13.63
N ALA A 88 25.75 -15.34 13.43
CA ALA A 88 25.63 -14.00 12.84
C ALA A 88 26.06 -12.87 13.79
N SER A 89 26.32 -13.15 15.06
CA SER A 89 26.80 -12.18 16.05
C SER A 89 28.28 -12.43 16.41
N PRO A 90 29.26 -12.06 15.55
CA PRO A 90 30.64 -12.05 15.97
C PRO A 90 30.87 -10.82 16.88
N ASN A 91 31.12 -11.05 18.16
CA ASN A 91 31.45 -10.08 19.21
C ASN A 91 30.32 -9.15 19.68
N GLY A 92 29.73 -9.51 20.82
CA GLY A 92 29.26 -8.53 21.78
C GLY A 92 30.45 -7.75 22.37
N ARG A 93 30.62 -6.51 21.90
CA ARG A 93 31.19 -5.39 22.65
C ARG A 93 30.22 -4.22 22.53
#